data_AF-A0A0C4E8S9-F1
#
_entry.id   AF-A0A0C4E8S9-F1
#
_cell.length_a   1.000
_cell.length_b   1.000
_cell.length_c   1.000
_cell.angle_alpha   90.00
_cell.angle_beta   90.00
_cell.angle_gamma   90.00
#
_symmetry.space_group_name_H-M   'P 1'
#
loop_
_entity.id
_entity.type
_entity.pdbx_description
1 polymer ?
#
loop_
_entity_poly.entity_id
_entity_poly.type
_entity_poly.pdbx_seq_one_letter_code
_entity_poly.pdbx_strand_id
1 'polypeptide(L)'
;MIPSIRPRWRFLAVAAALLSVSAALQVAPGSPCASACLDRSDGDARDPNASSTSVSDIVCDDQDFTSTVKGLKFKECTECLQSSRHVNGSEADLYWYLYNLRYAANVCIFNYPAAVQNKSFACQIPQNCGALSGALKTGDLAPDNGTQLAYCTADGNKMSEGWARTGCHQCLATSWSPSTQPASRSSNPVT
;
A
#
# COMPACT_ATOMS: atom_id res chain seq x y z
N MET A 1 38.59 -55.52 -22.46
CA MET A 1 37.15 -55.78 -22.28
C MET A 1 36.65 -54.95 -21.10
N ILE A 2 35.40 -54.46 -21.17
CA ILE A 2 34.61 -53.72 -20.14
C ILE A 2 34.77 -52.18 -20.20
N PRO A 3 33.66 -51.39 -20.11
CA PRO A 3 33.26 -50.43 -21.15
C PRO A 3 33.39 -48.94 -20.81
N SER A 4 33.22 -48.12 -21.85
CA SER A 4 32.91 -46.68 -21.81
C SER A 4 31.68 -46.39 -20.93
N ILE A 5 31.88 -45.61 -19.87
CA ILE A 5 30.81 -45.05 -19.05
C ILE A 5 30.55 -43.63 -19.56
N ARG A 6 29.39 -43.41 -20.20
CA ARG A 6 28.85 -42.07 -20.44
C ARG A 6 28.04 -41.65 -19.21
N PRO A 7 28.46 -40.64 -18.43
CA PRO A 7 27.61 -40.11 -17.38
C PRO A 7 26.53 -39.22 -18.03
N ARG A 8 25.30 -39.70 -17.91
CA ARG A 8 24.06 -39.05 -18.32
C ARG A 8 23.89 -37.72 -17.58
N TRP A 9 23.36 -36.74 -18.31
CA TRP A 9 22.78 -35.50 -17.83
C TRP A 9 22.30 -35.53 -16.38
N ARG A 10 22.85 -34.61 -15.58
CA ARG A 10 22.10 -33.94 -14.51
C ARG A 10 22.34 -32.44 -14.65
N PHE A 11 21.57 -31.80 -15.52
CA PHE A 11 21.34 -30.38 -15.39
C PHE A 11 20.59 -30.18 -14.07
N LEU A 12 21.31 -29.73 -13.04
CA LEU A 12 20.71 -29.15 -11.84
C LEU A 12 20.10 -27.81 -12.25
N ALA A 13 18.87 -27.83 -12.76
CA ALA A 13 18.07 -26.64 -12.90
C ALA A 13 17.59 -26.24 -11.50
N VAL A 14 18.32 -25.33 -10.85
CA VAL A 14 17.82 -24.62 -9.67
C VAL A 14 16.73 -23.68 -10.16
N ALA A 15 15.49 -24.15 -10.16
CA ALA A 15 14.32 -23.28 -10.29
C ALA A 15 14.22 -22.49 -8.98
N ALA A 16 14.91 -21.35 -8.91
CA ALA A 16 14.57 -20.32 -7.94
C ALA A 16 13.16 -19.85 -8.31
N ALA A 17 12.15 -20.40 -7.64
CA ALA A 17 10.82 -19.83 -7.65
C ALA A 17 10.98 -18.39 -7.17
N LEU A 18 10.87 -17.45 -8.11
CA LEU A 18 10.61 -16.07 -7.77
C LEU A 18 9.29 -16.13 -7.01
N LEU A 19 9.34 -16.02 -5.68
CA LEU A 19 8.20 -15.65 -4.88
C LEU A 19 7.82 -14.28 -5.41
N SER A 20 6.97 -14.23 -6.43
CA SER A 20 6.26 -13.02 -6.79
C SER A 20 5.57 -12.61 -5.52
N VAL A 21 6.04 -11.53 -4.91
CA VAL A 21 5.35 -10.89 -3.80
C VAL A 21 3.97 -10.58 -4.35
N SER A 22 3.01 -11.40 -3.96
CA SER A 22 1.61 -11.31 -4.32
C SER A 22 1.12 -9.96 -3.81
N ALA A 23 0.76 -9.10 -4.74
CA ALA A 23 0.25 -7.77 -4.52
C ALA A 23 -1.26 -7.90 -4.28
N ALA A 24 -1.68 -8.33 -3.08
CA ALA A 24 -3.09 -8.53 -2.75
C ALA A 24 -3.56 -7.54 -1.69
N LEU A 25 -4.53 -6.69 -2.01
CA LEU A 25 -5.07 -5.73 -1.05
C LEU A 25 -5.95 -6.43 -0.03
N GLN A 26 -5.85 -6.02 1.23
CA GLN A 26 -6.66 -6.59 2.30
C GLN A 26 -8.15 -6.49 2.02
N VAL A 27 -8.86 -7.58 2.24
CA VAL A 27 -10.29 -7.77 1.98
C VAL A 27 -10.83 -8.86 2.90
N ALA A 28 -12.09 -8.76 3.35
CA ALA A 28 -12.61 -9.76 4.27
C ALA A 28 -12.88 -11.09 3.54
N PRO A 29 -12.67 -12.24 4.19
CA PRO A 29 -12.82 -13.52 3.53
C PRO A 29 -14.27 -13.73 3.05
N GLY A 30 -14.42 -14.21 1.82
CA GLY A 30 -15.70 -14.41 1.14
C GLY A 30 -16.35 -13.12 0.63
N SER A 31 -15.66 -11.98 0.68
CA SER A 31 -16.19 -10.70 0.21
C SER A 31 -16.48 -10.72 -1.30
N PRO A 32 -17.55 -10.04 -1.75
CA PRO A 32 -17.77 -9.78 -3.17
C PRO A 32 -16.64 -8.95 -3.81
N CYS A 33 -15.88 -8.20 -3.02
CA CYS A 33 -14.76 -7.38 -3.48
C CYS A 33 -13.47 -8.18 -3.69
N ALA A 34 -13.43 -9.47 -3.33
CA ALA A 34 -12.24 -10.31 -3.47
C ALA A 34 -11.70 -10.31 -4.91
N SER A 35 -12.57 -10.27 -5.93
CA SER A 35 -12.15 -10.24 -7.33
C SER A 35 -11.41 -8.97 -7.77
N ALA A 36 -11.60 -7.85 -7.06
CA ALA A 36 -10.91 -6.58 -7.29
C ALA A 36 -9.65 -6.45 -6.40
N CYS A 37 -9.64 -7.08 -5.23
CA CYS A 37 -8.57 -6.92 -4.24
C CYS A 37 -7.49 -8.01 -4.31
N LEU A 38 -7.86 -9.27 -4.59
CA LEU A 38 -6.94 -10.40 -4.64
C LEU A 38 -6.23 -10.50 -5.99
N ASP A 39 -5.02 -11.08 -5.98
CA ASP A 39 -4.37 -11.53 -7.21
C ASP A 39 -5.01 -12.82 -7.71
N ARG A 40 -5.30 -12.89 -9.01
CA ARG A 40 -6.15 -13.93 -9.61
C ARG A 40 -5.45 -15.26 -9.91
N SER A 41 -4.35 -15.62 -9.25
CA SER A 41 -3.60 -16.81 -9.66
C SER A 41 -4.21 -18.14 -9.17
N ASP A 42 -4.79 -18.22 -7.97
CA ASP A 42 -5.21 -19.50 -7.36
C ASP A 42 -5.76 -19.40 -5.91
N GLY A 43 -5.87 -18.20 -5.32
CA GLY A 43 -6.27 -18.04 -3.92
C GLY A 43 -7.74 -18.37 -3.65
N ASP A 44 -8.01 -19.08 -2.55
CA ASP A 44 -9.36 -19.21 -2.00
C ASP A 44 -9.79 -17.85 -1.45
N ALA A 45 -10.81 -17.22 -2.04
CA ALA A 45 -11.34 -15.95 -1.56
C ALA A 45 -11.86 -16.00 -0.12
N ARG A 46 -12.03 -17.20 0.45
CA ARG A 46 -12.41 -17.44 1.84
C ARG A 46 -11.23 -17.68 2.78
N ASP A 47 -10.00 -17.82 2.26
CA ASP A 47 -8.81 -17.89 3.10
C ASP A 47 -8.48 -16.47 3.62
N PRO A 48 -8.49 -16.24 4.94
CA PRO A 48 -8.11 -14.94 5.52
C PRO A 48 -6.66 -14.54 5.23
N ASN A 49 -5.79 -15.49 4.84
CA ASN A 49 -4.40 -15.21 4.50
C ASN A 49 -4.18 -14.96 3.01
N ALA A 50 -5.24 -14.98 2.19
CA ALA A 50 -5.15 -14.74 0.76
C ALA A 50 -4.83 -13.28 0.40
N SER A 51 -4.96 -12.34 1.35
CA SER A 51 -4.66 -10.92 1.15
C SER A 51 -3.63 -10.38 2.13
N SER A 52 -2.76 -9.49 1.64
CA SER A 52 -1.79 -8.76 2.45
C SER A 52 -1.32 -7.50 1.72
N THR A 53 -1.74 -6.34 2.22
CA THR A 53 -1.35 -5.06 1.62
C THR A 53 0.12 -4.77 1.92
N SER A 54 0.88 -4.51 0.87
CA SER A 54 2.30 -4.22 0.91
C SER A 54 2.62 -2.89 0.23
N VAL A 55 3.86 -2.41 0.38
CA VAL A 55 4.30 -1.21 -0.35
C VAL A 55 4.29 -1.43 -1.87
N SER A 56 4.40 -2.68 -2.33
CA SER A 56 4.34 -3.01 -3.75
C SER A 56 2.95 -2.83 -4.36
N ASP A 57 1.90 -2.65 -3.54
CA ASP A 57 0.51 -2.40 -3.93
C ASP A 57 0.16 -0.91 -4.10
N ILE A 58 1.01 -0.01 -3.63
CA ILE A 58 0.69 1.42 -3.52
C ILE A 58 1.37 2.22 -4.63
N VAL A 59 0.60 3.10 -5.28
CA VAL A 59 1.09 4.23 -6.08
C VAL A 59 0.87 5.53 -5.30
N CYS A 60 1.70 6.54 -5.54
CA CYS A 60 1.62 7.82 -4.83
C CYS A 60 1.38 9.03 -5.73
N ASP A 61 1.60 8.90 -7.04
CA ASP A 61 1.26 9.97 -7.97
C ASP A 61 -0.23 9.80 -8.37
N ASP A 62 -1.01 10.88 -8.29
CA ASP A 62 -2.46 10.84 -8.51
C ASP A 62 -2.84 10.27 -9.89
N GLN A 63 -2.03 10.54 -10.91
CA GLN A 63 -2.24 10.02 -12.26
C GLN A 63 -2.11 8.50 -12.32
N ASP A 64 -1.29 7.90 -11.45
CA ASP A 64 -1.02 6.46 -11.47
C ASP A 64 -2.24 5.63 -11.01
N PHE A 65 -3.13 6.20 -10.19
CA PHE A 65 -4.40 5.57 -9.79
C PHE A 65 -5.36 5.34 -10.96
N THR A 66 -5.09 5.94 -12.12
CA THR A 66 -5.91 5.80 -13.33
C THR A 66 -5.13 5.27 -14.54
N SER A 67 -3.80 5.24 -14.48
CA SER A 67 -2.94 4.92 -15.63
C SER A 67 -2.06 3.69 -15.44
N THR A 68 -1.86 3.21 -14.20
CA THR A 68 -1.05 2.02 -13.91
C THR A 68 -1.93 0.86 -13.46
N VAL A 69 -1.52 -0.38 -13.77
CA VAL A 69 -2.24 -1.60 -13.33
C VAL A 69 -2.41 -1.62 -11.81
N LYS A 70 -1.34 -1.28 -11.07
CA LYS A 70 -1.34 -1.22 -9.61
C LYS A 70 -2.31 -0.17 -9.06
N GLY A 71 -2.26 1.04 -9.60
CA GLY A 71 -3.14 2.11 -9.18
C GLY A 71 -4.61 1.85 -9.50
N LEU A 72 -4.89 1.28 -10.68
CA LEU A 72 -6.24 0.84 -11.05
C LEU A 72 -6.77 -0.21 -10.07
N LYS A 73 -5.96 -1.22 -9.74
CA LYS A 73 -6.33 -2.26 -8.77
C LYS A 73 -6.63 -1.67 -7.39
N PHE A 74 -5.77 -0.77 -6.90
CA PHE A 74 -6.01 -0.09 -5.62
C PHE A 74 -7.32 0.69 -5.62
N LYS A 75 -7.57 1.45 -6.68
CA LYS A 75 -8.79 2.22 -6.86
C LYS A 75 -10.03 1.30 -6.88
N GLU A 76 -10.05 0.29 -7.74
CA GLU A 76 -11.18 -0.64 -7.89
C GLU A 76 -11.49 -1.40 -6.60
N CYS A 77 -10.45 -1.90 -5.91
CA CYS A 77 -10.61 -2.58 -4.64
C CYS A 77 -11.20 -1.64 -3.58
N THR A 78 -10.62 -0.45 -3.39
CA THR A 78 -11.07 0.48 -2.33
C THR A 78 -12.45 1.06 -2.61
N GLU A 79 -12.81 1.32 -3.87
CA GLU A 79 -14.18 1.71 -4.26
C GLU A 79 -15.19 0.60 -3.95
N CYS A 80 -14.85 -0.67 -4.24
CA CYS A 80 -15.71 -1.79 -3.87
C CYS A 80 -15.89 -1.89 -2.35
N LEU A 81 -14.78 -1.91 -1.59
CA LEU A 81 -14.80 -2.06 -0.13
C LEU A 81 -15.58 -0.94 0.57
N GLN A 82 -15.46 0.31 0.09
CA GLN A 82 -16.21 1.46 0.62
C GLN A 82 -17.73 1.25 0.56
N SER A 83 -18.21 0.63 -0.52
CA SER A 83 -19.64 0.38 -0.74
C SER A 83 -20.15 -0.90 -0.08
N SER A 84 -19.25 -1.84 0.21
CA SER A 84 -19.58 -3.15 0.76
C SER A 84 -20.10 -3.08 2.20
N ARG A 85 -20.89 -4.07 2.58
CA ARG A 85 -21.36 -4.33 3.96
C ARG A 85 -20.97 -5.73 4.44
N HIS A 86 -20.07 -6.39 3.71
CA HIS A 86 -19.65 -7.75 4.02
C HIS A 86 -18.88 -7.81 5.34
N VAL A 87 -19.19 -8.83 6.12
CA VAL A 87 -18.58 -9.13 7.42
C VAL A 87 -18.35 -10.64 7.47
N ASN A 88 -17.16 -11.05 7.92
CA ASN A 88 -16.83 -12.44 8.20
C ASN A 88 -16.04 -12.51 9.50
N GLY A 89 -16.64 -13.09 10.54
CA GLY A 89 -16.04 -13.13 11.87
C GLY A 89 -15.76 -11.73 12.41
N SER A 90 -14.49 -11.46 12.74
CA SER A 90 -14.00 -10.15 13.21
C SER A 90 -13.60 -9.20 12.09
N GLU A 91 -13.69 -9.62 10.83
CA GLU A 91 -13.29 -8.84 9.67
C GLU A 91 -14.49 -8.25 8.96
N ALA A 92 -14.33 -7.02 8.47
CA ALA A 92 -15.34 -6.32 7.71
C ALA A 92 -14.69 -5.54 6.56
N ASP A 93 -15.34 -5.52 5.41
CA ASP A 93 -14.82 -4.78 4.24
C ASP A 93 -14.63 -3.29 4.55
N LEU A 94 -15.48 -2.71 5.40
CA LEU A 94 -15.34 -1.32 5.84
C LEU A 94 -14.03 -1.09 6.62
N TYR A 95 -13.62 -2.04 7.45
CA TYR A 95 -12.36 -1.93 8.19
C TYR A 95 -11.17 -2.11 7.27
N TRP A 96 -11.26 -3.02 6.29
CA TRP A 96 -10.21 -3.20 5.29
C TRP A 96 -10.09 -2.02 4.32
N TYR A 97 -11.21 -1.36 3.97
CA TYR A 97 -11.19 -0.09 3.25
C TYR A 97 -10.36 0.96 4.00
N LEU A 98 -10.64 1.18 5.29
CA LEU A 98 -9.91 2.14 6.11
C LEU A 98 -8.44 1.75 6.27
N TYR A 99 -8.15 0.46 6.45
CA TYR A 99 -6.80 -0.07 6.53
C TYR A 99 -5.99 0.20 5.26
N ASN A 100 -6.54 -0.11 4.07
CA ASN A 100 -5.86 0.09 2.80
C ASN A 100 -5.55 1.58 2.54
N LEU A 101 -6.50 2.48 2.82
CA LEU A 101 -6.26 3.92 2.73
C LEU A 101 -5.20 4.41 3.72
N ARG A 102 -5.27 3.92 4.97
CA ARG A 102 -4.27 4.23 5.99
C ARG A 102 -2.88 3.76 5.59
N TYR A 103 -2.77 2.56 5.01
CA TYR A 103 -1.51 2.03 4.50
C TYR A 103 -0.95 2.93 3.38
N ALA A 104 -1.77 3.28 2.39
CA ALA A 104 -1.39 4.17 1.30
C ALA A 104 -0.93 5.54 1.81
N ALA A 105 -1.66 6.14 2.75
CA ALA A 105 -1.28 7.41 3.37
C ALA A 105 0.09 7.33 4.05
N ASN A 106 0.40 6.25 4.76
CA ASN A 106 1.71 6.08 5.40
C ASN A 106 2.85 5.90 4.40
N VAL A 107 2.61 5.12 3.34
CA VAL A 107 3.59 4.91 2.27
C VAL A 107 3.88 6.23 1.56
N CYS A 108 2.84 6.96 1.14
CA CYS A 108 3.01 8.13 0.29
C CYS A 108 3.39 9.41 1.05
N ILE A 109 2.83 9.62 2.25
CA ILE A 109 3.08 10.82 3.05
C ILE A 109 4.30 10.62 3.94
N PHE A 110 4.43 9.45 4.57
CA PHE A 110 5.43 9.20 5.60
C PHE A 110 6.62 8.34 5.16
N ASN A 111 6.59 7.79 3.93
CA ASN A 111 7.53 6.76 3.46
C ASN A 111 7.71 5.65 4.51
N TYR A 112 6.58 5.14 4.99
CA TYR A 112 6.54 4.10 6.01
C TYR A 112 5.55 3.00 5.60
N PRO A 113 5.98 1.72 5.55
CA PRO A 113 7.36 1.26 5.66
C PRO A 113 8.24 1.82 4.54
N ALA A 114 9.54 1.94 4.77
CA ALA A 114 10.45 2.59 3.82
C ALA A 114 10.56 1.77 2.52
N ALA A 115 9.98 2.25 1.42
CA ALA A 115 10.04 1.53 0.14
C ALA A 115 9.72 2.37 -1.11
N VAL A 116 9.29 3.63 -0.98
CA VAL A 116 9.07 4.53 -2.12
C VAL A 116 9.81 5.86 -1.95
N GLN A 117 10.17 6.53 -3.04
CA GLN A 117 10.65 7.90 -2.96
C GLN A 117 9.50 8.78 -2.44
N ASN A 118 9.70 9.37 -1.27
CA ASN A 118 8.71 10.19 -0.59
C ASN A 118 8.37 11.44 -1.42
N LYS A 119 7.14 11.51 -1.93
CA LYS A 119 6.69 12.65 -2.75
C LYS A 119 6.17 13.82 -1.90
N SER A 120 5.68 13.56 -0.69
CA SER A 120 5.07 14.58 0.18
C SER A 120 5.98 14.96 1.37
N PHE A 121 7.30 14.90 1.21
CA PHE A 121 8.26 15.24 2.26
C PHE A 121 8.00 16.63 2.87
N ALA A 122 7.61 17.61 2.05
CA ALA A 122 7.26 18.96 2.50
C ALA A 122 6.05 19.01 3.46
N CYS A 123 5.15 18.01 3.39
CA CYS A 123 3.98 17.93 4.25
C CYS A 123 4.22 17.16 5.55
N GLN A 124 5.41 16.60 5.77
CA GLN A 124 5.72 15.83 6.98
C GLN A 124 6.01 16.70 8.21
N ILE A 125 6.09 18.02 8.06
CA ILE A 125 6.34 18.89 9.21
C ILE A 125 5.18 18.84 10.22
N PRO A 126 5.44 19.07 11.52
CA PRO A 126 4.43 18.92 12.58
C PRO A 126 3.13 19.70 12.34
N GLN A 127 3.22 20.89 11.75
CA GLN A 127 2.09 21.78 11.47
C GLN A 127 1.19 21.29 10.32
N ASN A 128 1.69 20.36 9.51
CA ASN A 128 0.98 19.75 8.38
C ASN A 128 0.58 18.31 8.74
N CYS A 129 1.02 17.31 7.97
CA CYS A 129 0.72 15.91 8.23
C CYS A 129 1.57 15.31 9.37
N GLY A 130 2.67 15.96 9.77
CA GLY A 130 3.59 15.42 10.78
C GLY A 130 2.90 15.03 12.08
N ALA A 131 1.96 15.85 12.56
CA ALA A 131 1.18 15.57 13.78
C ALA A 131 0.29 14.31 13.69
N LEU A 132 -0.02 13.83 12.49
CA LEU A 132 -0.81 12.61 12.29
C LEU A 132 0.07 11.35 12.21
N SER A 133 1.39 11.50 12.07
CA SER A 133 2.28 10.38 11.78
C SER A 133 2.26 9.31 12.88
N GLY A 134 2.24 9.68 14.16
CA GLY A 134 2.25 8.70 15.25
C GLY A 134 0.96 7.89 15.26
N ALA A 135 -0.18 8.58 15.20
CA ALA A 135 -1.48 7.94 15.15
C ALA A 135 -1.63 7.03 13.91
N LEU A 136 -1.26 7.50 12.73
CA LEU A 136 -1.37 6.73 11.49
C LEU A 136 -0.41 5.53 11.41
N LYS A 137 0.68 5.50 12.19
CA LYS A 137 1.63 4.37 12.26
C LYS A 137 1.33 3.35 13.37
N THR A 138 0.31 3.57 14.20
CA THR A 138 -0.09 2.67 15.30
C THR A 138 -0.12 1.18 14.92
N GLY A 139 0.54 0.31 15.69
CA GLY A 139 0.60 -1.12 15.39
C GLY A 139 1.46 -1.47 14.17
N ASP A 140 2.33 -0.57 13.73
CA ASP A 140 3.28 -0.77 12.63
C ASP A 140 2.62 -1.22 11.31
N LEU A 141 1.35 -0.83 11.12
CA LEU A 141 0.51 -1.25 9.99
C LEU A 141 0.29 -2.77 9.89
N ALA A 142 0.64 -3.54 10.91
CA ALA A 142 0.27 -4.95 10.99
C ALA A 142 -1.19 -5.06 11.50
N PRO A 143 -2.08 -5.75 10.79
CA PRO A 143 -3.48 -5.89 11.20
C PRO A 143 -3.66 -6.51 12.60
N ASP A 144 -2.74 -7.39 12.99
CA ASP A 144 -2.81 -8.13 14.26
C ASP A 144 -2.22 -7.36 15.46
N ASN A 145 -1.55 -6.23 15.23
CA ASN A 145 -0.86 -5.44 16.26
C ASN A 145 -1.77 -4.38 16.92
N GLY A 146 -3.04 -4.71 17.18
CA GLY A 146 -3.97 -3.82 17.86
C GLY A 146 -5.43 -4.04 17.43
N THR A 147 -6.29 -3.09 17.80
CA THR A 147 -7.67 -3.07 17.30
C THR A 147 -7.75 -2.33 15.97
N GLN A 148 -8.75 -2.67 15.14
CA GLN A 148 -8.91 -2.14 13.78
C GLN A 148 -8.91 -0.59 13.74
N LEU A 149 -9.36 0.08 14.81
CA LEU A 149 -9.49 1.53 14.90
C LEU A 149 -8.57 2.18 15.95
N ALA A 150 -7.53 1.48 16.43
CA ALA A 150 -6.62 2.00 17.46
C ALA A 150 -5.97 3.35 17.08
N TYR A 151 -5.78 3.60 15.78
CA TYR A 151 -5.24 4.85 15.25
C TYR A 151 -6.13 6.08 15.52
N CYS A 152 -7.42 5.90 15.81
CA CYS A 152 -8.33 7.01 16.07
C CYS A 152 -8.00 7.76 17.38
N THR A 153 -7.50 7.04 18.38
CA THR A 153 -7.22 7.57 19.73
C THR A 153 -5.73 7.57 20.08
N ALA A 154 -4.90 6.94 19.26
CA ALA A 154 -3.45 6.94 19.42
C ALA A 154 -2.83 8.34 19.37
N ASP A 155 -1.59 8.43 19.87
CA ASP A 155 -0.76 9.64 19.87
C ASP A 155 -1.41 10.85 20.58
N GLY A 156 -2.30 10.60 21.54
CA GLY A 156 -3.07 11.65 22.20
C GLY A 156 -4.21 12.17 21.33
N ASN A 157 -4.95 11.27 20.67
CA ASN A 157 -6.12 11.56 19.84
C ASN A 157 -5.84 12.48 18.63
N LYS A 158 -4.63 12.45 18.04
CA LYS A 158 -4.27 13.36 16.93
C LYS A 158 -5.17 13.27 15.71
N MET A 159 -5.74 12.10 15.43
CA MET A 159 -6.73 11.95 14.36
C MET A 159 -8.02 12.74 14.60
N SER A 160 -8.37 12.99 15.86
CA SER A 160 -9.53 13.79 16.25
C SER A 160 -9.25 15.30 16.25
N GLU A 161 -7.97 15.69 16.26
CA GLU A 161 -7.55 17.08 16.25
C GLU A 161 -7.81 17.75 14.89
N GLY A 162 -8.73 18.71 14.86
CA GLY A 162 -9.15 19.38 13.62
C GLY A 162 -8.01 20.11 12.92
N TRP A 163 -7.10 20.74 13.68
CA TRP A 163 -5.96 21.46 13.12
C TRP A 163 -4.98 20.53 12.40
N ALA A 164 -4.73 19.32 12.95
CA ALA A 164 -3.81 18.36 12.36
C ALA A 164 -4.33 17.83 11.02
N ARG A 165 -5.64 17.49 10.96
CA ARG A 165 -6.30 17.08 9.71
C ARG A 165 -6.34 18.22 8.68
N THR A 166 -6.70 19.42 9.11
CA THR A 166 -6.83 20.58 8.21
C THR A 166 -5.49 21.01 7.64
N GLY A 167 -4.44 21.11 8.47
CA GLY A 167 -3.09 21.45 8.04
C GLY A 167 -2.52 20.42 7.06
N CYS A 168 -2.71 19.13 7.34
CA CYS A 168 -2.32 18.07 6.40
C CYS A 168 -3.03 18.19 5.06
N HIS A 169 -4.36 18.30 5.06
CA HIS A 169 -5.16 18.44 3.84
C HIS A 169 -4.74 19.66 3.00
N GLN A 170 -4.56 20.82 3.64
CA GLN A 170 -4.12 22.04 2.96
C GLN A 170 -2.73 21.90 2.33
N CYS A 171 -1.80 21.23 3.01
CA CYS A 171 -0.48 20.98 2.44
C CYS A 171 -0.56 20.04 1.23
N LEU A 172 -1.30 18.93 1.34
CA LEU A 172 -1.44 17.98 0.24
C LEU A 172 -2.09 18.64 -0.99
N ALA A 173 -3.17 19.39 -0.79
CA ALA A 173 -3.86 20.11 -1.87
C ALA A 173 -2.97 21.13 -2.60
N THR A 174 -2.04 21.77 -1.90
CA THR A 174 -1.12 22.74 -2.51
C THR A 174 0.11 22.08 -3.13
N SER A 175 0.60 20.99 -2.56
CA SER A 175 1.78 20.24 -3.04
C SER A 175 1.58 19.61 -4.42
N TRP A 176 0.33 19.41 -4.84
CA TRP A 176 -0.05 18.81 -6.12
C TRP A 176 -0.22 19.84 -7.27
N SER A 177 0.07 21.12 -7.04
CA SER A 177 -0.03 22.12 -8.12
C SER A 177 0.99 21.85 -9.25
N PRO A 178 0.60 21.86 -10.54
CA PRO A 178 1.51 21.62 -11.68
C PRO A 178 2.71 22.57 -11.75
N SER A 179 2.66 23.69 -11.02
CA SER A 179 3.72 24.70 -10.93
C SER A 179 4.92 24.32 -10.07
N THR A 180 4.85 23.22 -9.30
CA THR A 180 5.94 22.77 -8.41
C THR A 180 6.74 21.57 -8.92
N GLN A 181 6.59 21.16 -10.19
CA GLN A 181 7.63 20.33 -10.82
C GLN A 181 8.91 21.18 -10.85
N PRO A 182 10.00 20.80 -10.15
CA PRO A 182 11.28 21.43 -10.42
C PRO A 182 11.57 21.14 -11.89
N ALA A 183 11.66 22.20 -12.69
CA ALA A 183 12.16 22.12 -14.05
C ALA A 183 13.37 21.18 -14.02
N SER A 184 13.27 20.11 -14.81
CA SER A 184 14.38 19.20 -15.10
C SER A 184 15.65 20.04 -15.17
N ARG A 185 16.59 19.76 -14.25
CA ARG A 185 17.89 20.41 -14.21
C ARG A 185 18.49 20.30 -15.61
N SER A 186 18.44 21.42 -16.34
CA SER A 186 19.16 21.62 -17.60
C SER A 186 20.61 21.25 -17.33
N SER A 187 21.04 20.12 -17.87
CA SER A 187 22.45 19.85 -18.04
C SER A 187 22.90 20.77 -19.16
N ASN A 188 23.50 21.90 -18.78
CA ASN A 188 24.26 22.72 -19.72
C ASN A 188 25.30 21.83 -20.42
N PRO A 189 25.54 22.04 -21.73
CA PRO A 189 26.61 21.37 -22.43
C PRO A 189 27.94 21.89 -21.87
N VAL A 190 28.78 20.95 -21.43
CA VAL A 190 30.22 21.20 -21.28
C VAL A 190 30.78 21.30 -22.69
N THR A 191 31.25 22.50 -23.03
CA THR A 191 32.20 22.91 -24.10
C THR A 191 32.35 22.00 -25.31
#